data_AF-A0A5R9FSP6-F1
#
_entry.id   AF-A0A5R9FSP6-F1
#
_cell.length_a   1.000
_cell.length_b   1.000
_cell.length_c   1.000
_cell.angle_alpha   90.00
_cell.angle_beta   90.00
_cell.angle_gamma   90.00
#
_symmetry.space_group_name_H-M   'P 1'
#
loop_
_entity.id
_entity.type
_entity.pdbx_description
1 polymer ?
#
loop_
_entity_poly.entity_id
_entity_poly.type
_entity_poly.pdbx_seq_one_letter_code
_entity_poly.pdbx_strand_id
1 'polypeptide(L)'
;MVGGPWPTAIERLAHQLNRAQAAHRRVEEAKKTGSPTRPNSDDLEPAEYRRQLRAYVQTPQYKAAAHQLRVAVALSKAHDAALLRSASKLLARRAGGKRPPHRLPQPRILPGGHVPQWWIDTINTTYAGIWRAIPTPGPELRLGSPDDPLVQEVAKQARLLQASRVGYRGRDSLYETYHPDGTSEGGEPVEPIHDLSLEMSRRANLLLGRGEGIRIPPARMEEASQMHTDYFAVWERSRAYAAAVLTLLRARS
;
A
#
# COMPACT_ATOMS: atom_id res chain seq x y z
N MET A 1 33.54 6.15 26.78
CA MET A 1 33.34 6.93 25.54
C MET A 1 31.94 6.64 25.01
N VAL A 2 31.09 7.67 25.02
CA VAL A 2 29.64 7.59 24.76
C VAL A 2 29.39 7.31 23.28
N GLY A 3 28.58 6.29 22.97
CA GLY A 3 28.22 5.90 21.60
C GLY A 3 27.72 7.10 20.78
N GLY A 4 28.18 7.20 19.54
CA GLY A 4 27.84 8.33 18.66
C GLY A 4 26.33 8.51 18.42
N PRO A 5 25.91 9.54 17.67
CA PRO A 5 24.50 9.85 17.46
C PRO A 5 23.70 8.78 16.67
N TRP A 6 24.38 7.74 16.17
CA TRP A 6 23.82 6.66 15.35
C TRP A 6 23.01 5.64 16.15
N PRO A 7 23.53 5.04 17.25
CA PRO A 7 22.74 4.22 18.16
C PRO A 7 21.36 4.80 18.52
N THR A 8 21.29 6.08 18.89
CA THR A 8 20.01 6.74 19.20
C THR A 8 19.08 6.81 18.00
N ALA A 9 19.60 7.07 16.79
CA ALA A 9 18.80 7.13 15.58
C ALA A 9 18.27 5.74 15.17
N ILE A 10 19.08 4.69 15.38
CA ILE A 10 18.72 3.29 15.16
C ILE A 10 17.60 2.88 16.12
N GLU A 11 17.71 3.21 17.40
CA GLU A 11 16.66 2.91 18.40
C GLU A 11 15.35 3.66 18.12
N ARG A 12 15.41 4.89 17.62
CA ARG A 12 14.22 5.61 17.16
C ARG A 12 13.55 4.92 15.97
N LEU A 13 14.32 4.34 15.04
CA LEU A 13 13.77 3.55 13.93
C LEU A 13 13.12 2.27 14.43
N ALA A 14 13.76 1.56 15.37
CA ALA A 14 13.20 0.37 16.01
C ALA A 14 11.87 0.69 16.71
N HIS A 15 11.80 1.80 17.45
CA HIS A 15 10.56 2.26 18.07
C HIS A 15 9.47 2.58 17.05
N GLN A 16 9.81 3.19 15.90
CA GLN A 16 8.84 3.43 14.83
C GLN A 16 8.33 2.14 14.20
N LEU A 17 9.19 1.14 14.00
CA LEU A 17 8.80 -0.18 13.50
C LEU A 17 7.79 -0.85 14.44
N ASN A 18 8.07 -0.85 15.75
CA ASN A 18 7.16 -1.40 16.76
C ASN A 18 5.80 -0.69 16.75
N ARG A 19 5.78 0.64 16.59
CA ARG A 19 4.52 1.40 16.50
C ARG A 19 3.73 1.09 15.23
N ALA A 20 4.41 0.91 14.09
CA ALA A 20 3.75 0.53 12.85
C ALA A 20 3.14 -0.88 12.94
N GLN A 21 3.87 -1.84 13.52
CA GLN A 21 3.35 -3.19 13.78
C GLN A 21 2.18 -3.18 14.76
N ALA A 22 2.25 -2.39 15.83
CA ALA A 22 1.14 -2.23 16.78
C ALA A 22 -0.10 -1.60 16.12
N ALA A 23 0.08 -0.59 15.26
CA ALA A 23 -1.02 0.00 14.50
C ALA A 23 -1.66 -1.01 13.53
N HIS A 24 -0.86 -1.86 12.89
CA HIS A 24 -1.37 -2.93 12.04
C HIS A 24 -2.12 -4.00 12.84
N ARG A 25 -1.64 -4.41 14.02
CA ARG A 25 -2.38 -5.34 14.89
C ARG A 25 -3.77 -4.84 15.25
N ARG A 26 -3.92 -3.54 15.50
CA ARG A 26 -5.24 -2.91 15.75
C ARG A 26 -6.18 -3.00 14.55
N VAL A 27 -5.65 -3.01 13.32
CA VAL A 27 -6.47 -3.26 12.12
C VAL A 27 -7.02 -4.69 12.14
N GLU A 28 -6.17 -5.67 12.45
CA GLU A 28 -6.59 -7.07 12.52
C GLU A 28 -7.57 -7.32 13.68
N GLU A 29 -7.37 -6.68 14.83
CA GLU A 29 -8.32 -6.69 15.95
C GLU A 29 -9.66 -6.04 15.55
N ALA A 30 -9.65 -4.90 14.86
CA ALA A 30 -10.86 -4.24 14.39
C ALA A 30 -11.63 -5.07 13.34
N LYS A 31 -10.93 -5.82 12.47
CA LYS A 31 -11.56 -6.76 11.53
C LYS A 31 -12.26 -7.91 12.25
N LYS A 32 -11.65 -8.44 13.32
CA LYS A 32 -12.20 -9.55 14.12
C LYS A 32 -13.39 -9.11 14.96
N THR A 33 -13.27 -7.97 15.63
CA THR A 33 -14.32 -7.42 16.52
C THR A 33 -15.48 -6.78 15.76
N GLY A 34 -15.22 -6.24 14.57
CA GLY A 34 -16.21 -5.59 13.71
C GLY A 34 -17.06 -6.53 12.85
N SER A 35 -17.06 -7.83 13.12
CA SER A 35 -17.93 -8.82 12.46
C SER A 35 -19.10 -9.24 13.38
N PRO A 36 -20.11 -8.38 13.64
CA PRO A 36 -21.40 -8.89 14.09
C PRO A 36 -21.97 -9.80 12.99
N THR A 37 -22.70 -10.86 13.37
CA THR A 37 -23.20 -11.93 12.49
C THR A 37 -23.71 -11.37 11.16
N ARG A 38 -22.84 -11.38 10.15
CA ARG A 38 -23.15 -10.91 8.80
C ARG A 38 -24.16 -11.90 8.22
N PRO A 39 -25.18 -11.45 7.46
CA PRO A 39 -26.03 -12.37 6.72
C PRO A 39 -25.15 -13.31 5.89
N ASN A 40 -25.41 -14.61 5.97
CA ASN A 40 -24.69 -15.61 5.19
C ASN A 40 -25.32 -15.72 3.80
N SER A 41 -24.50 -15.73 2.75
CA SER A 41 -25.00 -15.90 1.38
C SER A 41 -25.50 -17.31 1.12
N ASP A 42 -25.01 -18.29 1.89
CA ASP A 42 -25.28 -19.70 1.66
C ASP A 42 -26.64 -20.12 2.25
N ASP A 43 -27.20 -19.30 3.15
CA ASP A 43 -28.43 -19.57 3.88
C ASP A 43 -29.65 -18.83 3.30
N LEU A 44 -29.47 -18.00 2.26
CA LEU A 44 -30.49 -17.06 1.78
C LEU A 44 -30.57 -17.01 0.25
N GLU A 45 -31.79 -16.93 -0.27
CA GLU A 45 -32.03 -16.58 -1.68
C GLU A 45 -31.35 -15.24 -2.04
N PRO A 46 -30.75 -15.08 -3.23
CA PRO A 46 -29.91 -13.92 -3.57
C PRO A 46 -30.59 -12.55 -3.37
N ALA A 47 -31.90 -12.46 -3.63
CA ALA A 47 -32.66 -11.23 -3.44
C ALA A 47 -32.84 -10.89 -1.95
N GLU A 48 -33.07 -11.90 -1.12
CA GLU A 48 -33.23 -11.76 0.31
C GLU A 48 -31.90 -11.46 0.99
N TYR A 49 -30.82 -12.14 0.59
CA TYR A 49 -29.46 -11.82 1.00
C TYR A 49 -29.13 -10.34 0.76
N ARG A 50 -29.40 -9.82 -0.46
CA ARG A 50 -29.15 -8.41 -0.79
C ARG A 50 -29.98 -7.46 0.09
N ARG A 51 -31.24 -7.79 0.37
CA ARG A 51 -32.10 -6.98 1.25
C ARG A 51 -31.56 -6.96 2.68
N GLN A 52 -31.26 -8.13 3.24
CA GLN A 52 -30.74 -8.25 4.60
C GLN A 52 -29.36 -7.60 4.74
N LEU A 53 -28.47 -7.75 3.74
CA LEU A 53 -27.18 -7.08 3.72
C LEU A 53 -27.34 -5.55 3.70
N ARG A 54 -28.27 -5.01 2.89
CA ARG A 54 -28.58 -3.57 2.87
C ARG A 54 -29.06 -3.07 4.22
N ALA A 55 -29.93 -3.81 4.91
CA ALA A 55 -30.40 -3.45 6.25
C ALA A 55 -29.26 -3.50 7.27
N TYR A 56 -28.45 -4.57 7.24
CA TYR A 56 -27.31 -4.79 8.12
C TYR A 56 -26.28 -3.66 8.04
N VAL A 57 -25.88 -3.23 6.83
CA VAL A 57 -24.90 -2.14 6.67
C VAL A 57 -25.41 -0.78 7.15
N GLN A 58 -26.73 -0.63 7.33
CA GLN A 58 -27.32 0.61 7.87
C GLN A 58 -27.36 0.65 9.39
N THR A 59 -27.11 -0.48 10.08
CA THR A 59 -27.16 -0.55 11.54
C THR A 59 -26.10 0.36 12.20
N PRO A 60 -26.41 1.00 13.34
CA PRO A 60 -25.43 1.82 14.07
C PRO A 60 -24.18 1.05 14.48
N GLN A 61 -24.34 -0.23 14.87
CA GLN A 61 -23.23 -1.11 15.27
C GLN A 61 -22.27 -1.36 14.11
N TYR A 62 -22.79 -1.69 12.92
CA TYR A 62 -21.97 -1.85 11.73
C TYR A 62 -21.26 -0.55 11.36
N LYS A 63 -21.96 0.59 11.38
CA LYS A 63 -21.37 1.89 11.06
C LYS A 63 -20.26 2.27 12.03
N ALA A 64 -20.44 2.02 13.33
CA ALA A 64 -19.42 2.26 14.35
C ALA A 64 -18.19 1.36 14.15
N ALA A 65 -18.39 0.06 13.93
CA ALA A 65 -17.31 -0.89 13.67
C ALA A 65 -16.56 -0.56 12.37
N ALA A 66 -17.27 -0.24 11.29
CA ALA A 66 -16.70 0.18 10.02
C ALA A 66 -15.89 1.48 10.17
N HIS A 67 -16.39 2.44 10.96
CA HIS A 67 -15.65 3.67 11.26
C HIS A 67 -14.37 3.38 12.06
N GLN A 68 -14.43 2.55 13.11
CA GLN A 68 -13.25 2.15 13.88
C GLN A 68 -12.20 1.45 13.00
N LEU A 69 -12.63 0.54 12.12
CA LEU A 69 -11.74 -0.10 11.16
C LEU A 69 -11.09 0.91 10.21
N ARG A 70 -11.86 1.87 9.67
CA ARG A 70 -11.32 2.93 8.80
C ARG A 70 -10.29 3.80 9.53
N VAL A 71 -10.55 4.15 10.79
CA VAL A 71 -9.60 4.88 11.64
C VAL A 71 -8.32 4.06 11.85
N ALA A 72 -8.44 2.79 12.24
CA ALA A 72 -7.29 1.90 12.45
C ALA A 72 -6.44 1.75 11.18
N VAL A 73 -7.08 1.55 10.02
CA VAL A 73 -6.41 1.46 8.72
C VAL A 73 -5.67 2.76 8.38
N ALA A 74 -6.31 3.92 8.55
CA ALA A 74 -5.68 5.21 8.26
C ALA A 74 -4.46 5.46 9.17
N LEU A 75 -4.56 5.13 10.45
CA LEU A 75 -3.43 5.20 11.38
C LEU A 75 -2.29 4.26 10.98
N SER A 76 -2.60 3.01 10.63
CA SER A 76 -1.59 2.05 10.13
C SER A 76 -0.87 2.60 8.91
N LYS A 77 -1.60 3.09 7.91
CA LYS A 77 -1.02 3.70 6.70
C LYS A 77 -0.12 4.89 7.02
N ALA A 78 -0.54 5.76 7.93
CA ALA A 78 0.25 6.92 8.34
C ALA A 78 1.58 6.51 9.01
N HIS A 79 1.55 5.46 9.83
CA HIS A 79 2.73 4.88 10.48
C HIS A 79 3.67 4.21 9.47
N ASP A 80 3.16 3.34 8.60
CA ASP A 80 3.95 2.63 7.59
C ASP A 80 4.65 3.62 6.63
N ALA A 81 3.94 4.65 6.17
CA ALA A 81 4.54 5.66 5.30
C ALA A 81 5.64 6.49 5.98
N ALA A 82 5.49 6.79 7.29
CA ALA A 82 6.53 7.46 8.06
C ALA A 82 7.74 6.56 8.30
N LEU A 83 7.50 5.29 8.64
CA LEU A 83 8.52 4.27 8.83
C LEU A 83 9.38 4.11 7.57
N LEU A 84 8.75 3.99 6.39
CA LEU A 84 9.45 3.89 5.12
C LEU A 84 10.37 5.09 4.88
N ARG A 85 9.85 6.32 5.04
CA ARG A 85 10.65 7.55 4.91
C ARG A 85 11.82 7.59 5.88
N SER A 86 11.62 7.14 7.12
CA SER A 86 12.67 7.09 8.14
C SER A 86 13.76 6.09 7.78
N ALA A 87 13.40 4.87 7.40
CA ALA A 87 14.34 3.82 7.00
C ALA A 87 15.19 4.27 5.81
N SER A 88 14.55 4.75 4.73
CA SER A 88 15.25 5.22 3.53
C SER A 88 16.18 6.41 3.84
N LYS A 89 15.73 7.36 4.67
CA LYS A 89 16.55 8.53 5.06
C LYS A 89 17.77 8.14 5.89
N LEU A 90 17.62 7.19 6.80
CA LEU A 90 18.74 6.70 7.63
C LEU A 90 19.74 5.91 6.80
N LEU A 91 19.26 4.98 5.95
CA LEU A 91 20.11 4.21 5.05
C LEU A 91 20.93 5.14 4.14
N ALA A 92 20.27 6.08 3.46
CA ALA A 92 20.93 7.02 2.55
C ALA A 92 21.96 7.91 3.27
N ARG A 93 21.69 8.34 4.51
CA ARG A 93 22.65 9.11 5.29
C ARG A 93 23.85 8.28 5.72
N ARG A 94 23.64 7.03 6.15
CA ARG A 94 24.74 6.13 6.54
C ARG A 94 25.62 5.84 5.34
N ALA A 95 25.00 5.47 4.22
CA ALA A 95 25.68 5.20 2.93
C ALA A 95 26.45 6.41 2.39
N GLY A 96 26.04 7.63 2.73
CA GLY A 96 26.73 8.86 2.36
C GLY A 96 27.75 9.37 3.38
N GLY A 97 28.05 8.62 4.44
CA GLY A 97 28.97 9.05 5.51
C GLY A 97 28.48 10.27 6.31
N LYS A 98 27.17 10.57 6.26
CA LYS A 98 26.58 11.77 6.89
C LYS A 98 26.17 11.50 8.33
N ARG A 99 26.06 12.54 9.17
CA ARG A 99 25.46 12.41 10.51
C ARG A 99 23.99 11.98 10.43
N PRO A 100 23.47 11.22 11.41
CA PRO A 100 22.05 10.86 11.43
C PRO A 100 21.19 12.12 11.59
N PRO A 101 19.93 12.10 11.11
CA PRO A 101 19.05 13.25 11.23
C PRO A 101 18.65 13.49 12.69
N HIS A 102 18.60 14.75 13.12
CA HIS A 102 18.16 15.12 14.47
C HIS A 102 16.76 14.60 14.80
N ARG A 103 15.86 14.57 13.80
CA ARG A 103 14.50 14.03 13.91
C ARG A 103 14.19 13.12 12.72
N LEU A 104 13.58 11.97 13.02
CA LEU A 104 13.02 11.09 12.00
C LEU A 104 11.65 11.60 11.54
N PRO A 105 11.29 11.40 10.26
CA PRO A 105 9.93 11.59 9.77
C PRO A 105 8.90 10.96 10.72
N GLN A 106 7.90 11.73 11.14
CA GLN A 106 6.81 11.26 12.00
C GLN A 106 5.56 10.96 11.16
N PRO A 107 4.67 10.08 11.65
CA PRO A 107 3.36 9.88 11.05
C PRO A 107 2.55 11.18 11.13
N ARG A 108 1.82 11.50 10.06
CA ARG A 108 1.01 12.72 9.96
C ARG A 108 -0.33 12.54 10.69
N ILE A 109 -0.27 12.36 12.00
CA ILE A 109 -1.44 12.17 12.87
C ILE A 109 -1.78 13.49 13.54
N LEU A 110 -3.07 13.83 13.59
CA LEU A 110 -3.53 15.05 14.24
C LEU A 110 -3.37 14.96 15.77
N PRO A 111 -3.04 16.08 16.44
CA PRO A 111 -2.94 16.12 17.90
C PRO A 111 -4.29 15.85 18.57
N GLY A 112 -4.27 15.34 19.81
CA GLY A 112 -5.46 15.17 20.64
C GLY A 112 -6.27 13.90 20.42
N GLY A 113 -5.79 12.95 19.60
CA GLY A 113 -6.42 11.64 19.41
C GLY A 113 -7.72 11.64 18.60
N HIS A 114 -8.22 12.81 18.21
CA HIS A 114 -9.34 12.95 17.28
C HIS A 114 -8.91 12.65 15.84
N VAL A 115 -9.67 11.80 15.16
CA VAL A 115 -9.41 11.37 13.77
C VAL A 115 -10.61 11.76 12.92
N PRO A 116 -10.67 13.01 12.40
CA PRO A 116 -11.81 13.49 11.66
C PRO A 116 -11.93 12.78 10.31
N GLN A 117 -13.15 12.68 9.79
CA GLN A 117 -13.47 11.98 8.56
C GLN A 117 -12.64 12.48 7.36
N TRP A 118 -12.50 13.80 7.21
CA TRP A 118 -11.69 14.40 6.14
C TRP A 118 -10.21 13.98 6.18
N TRP A 119 -9.66 13.73 7.38
CA TRP A 119 -8.28 13.27 7.53
C TRP A 119 -8.16 11.80 7.11
N ILE A 120 -9.13 10.96 7.50
CA ILE A 120 -9.20 9.55 7.08
C ILE A 120 -9.24 9.47 5.56
N ASP A 121 -10.09 10.28 4.93
CA ASP A 121 -10.25 10.31 3.49
C ASP A 121 -8.98 10.81 2.80
N THR A 122 -8.35 11.87 3.33
CA THR A 122 -7.06 12.36 2.83
C THR A 122 -5.97 11.29 2.89
N ILE A 123 -5.83 10.58 4.02
CA ILE A 123 -4.85 9.50 4.18
C ILE A 123 -5.12 8.36 3.20
N ASN A 124 -6.38 7.98 3.00
CA ASN A 124 -6.75 6.92 2.09
C ASN A 124 -6.52 7.29 0.62
N THR A 125 -6.92 8.49 0.20
CA THR A 125 -6.78 8.98 -1.17
C THR A 125 -5.33 9.22 -1.55
N THR A 126 -4.53 9.79 -0.65
CA THR A 126 -3.10 10.03 -0.90
C THR A 126 -2.23 8.81 -0.61
N TYR A 127 -2.81 7.72 -0.12
CA TYR A 127 -2.09 6.55 0.40
C TYR A 127 -0.99 6.94 1.40
N ALA A 128 -1.29 7.92 2.27
CA ALA A 128 -0.33 8.54 3.21
C ALA A 128 1.00 9.02 2.57
N GLY A 129 1.03 9.17 1.24
CA GLY A 129 2.24 9.46 0.46
C GLY A 129 3.24 8.29 0.35
N ILE A 130 2.84 7.05 0.61
CA ILE A 130 3.76 5.89 0.59
C ILE A 130 4.43 5.70 -0.77
N TRP A 131 3.70 5.89 -1.87
CA TRP A 131 4.20 5.73 -3.24
C TRP A 131 5.36 6.67 -3.58
N ARG A 132 5.39 7.86 -2.97
CA ARG A 132 6.47 8.85 -3.14
C ARG A 132 7.69 8.54 -2.26
N ALA A 133 7.52 7.68 -1.24
CA ALA A 133 8.55 7.31 -0.29
C ALA A 133 9.28 6.00 -0.67
N ILE A 134 8.84 5.30 -1.72
CA ILE A 134 9.46 4.05 -2.16
C ILE A 134 10.92 4.30 -2.59
N PRO A 135 11.90 3.64 -1.95
CA PRO A 135 13.32 3.89 -2.18
C PRO A 135 13.77 3.30 -3.52
N THR A 136 14.67 3.99 -4.20
CA THR A 136 15.47 3.38 -5.27
C THR A 136 16.49 2.43 -4.64
N PRO A 137 16.67 1.20 -5.17
CA PRO A 137 17.75 0.31 -4.76
C PRO A 137 19.13 0.94 -4.94
N GLY A 138 20.13 0.49 -4.19
CA GLY A 138 21.54 0.85 -4.38
C GLY A 138 22.26 1.51 -3.19
N PRO A 139 21.64 2.37 -2.35
CA PRO A 139 22.35 2.99 -1.22
C PRO A 139 23.01 1.97 -0.27
N GLU A 140 22.40 0.81 -0.07
CA GLU A 140 22.91 -0.31 0.73
C GLU A 140 24.26 -0.86 0.24
N LEU A 141 24.55 -0.78 -1.07
CA LEU A 141 25.80 -1.28 -1.66
C LEU A 141 27.03 -0.48 -1.20
N ARG A 142 26.84 0.70 -0.60
CA ARG A 142 27.93 1.48 0.00
C ARG A 142 28.25 1.07 1.43
N LEU A 143 27.46 0.17 2.01
CA LEU A 143 27.58 -0.28 3.40
C LEU A 143 28.14 -1.70 3.53
N GLY A 144 28.35 -2.41 2.42
CA GLY A 144 28.88 -3.77 2.40
C GLY A 144 29.05 -4.29 0.97
N SER A 145 29.61 -5.49 0.84
CA SER A 145 29.73 -6.20 -0.44
C SER A 145 28.35 -6.51 -1.03
N PRO A 146 28.19 -6.56 -2.37
CA PRO A 146 26.99 -7.11 -3.01
C PRO A 146 26.65 -8.54 -2.57
N ASP A 147 27.62 -9.30 -2.07
CA ASP A 147 27.46 -10.67 -1.58
C ASP A 147 27.12 -10.76 -0.08
N ASP A 148 27.07 -9.62 0.62
CA ASP A 148 26.64 -9.59 2.03
C ASP A 148 25.13 -9.89 2.15
N PRO A 149 24.72 -10.94 2.89
CA PRO A 149 23.32 -11.28 3.07
C PRO A 149 22.44 -10.13 3.58
N LEU A 150 22.97 -9.24 4.43
CA LEU A 150 22.20 -8.10 4.95
C LEU A 150 21.98 -7.02 3.88
N VAL A 151 22.97 -6.82 3.01
CA VAL A 151 22.86 -5.91 1.86
C VAL A 151 21.89 -6.48 0.83
N GLN A 152 21.98 -7.78 0.54
CA GLN A 152 21.07 -8.48 -0.37
C GLN A 152 19.61 -8.44 0.11
N GLU A 153 19.37 -8.61 1.41
CA GLU A 153 18.01 -8.54 1.96
C GLU A 153 17.44 -7.12 1.83
N VAL A 154 18.22 -6.07 2.12
CA VAL A 154 17.76 -4.68 1.91
C VAL A 154 17.47 -4.42 0.43
N ALA A 155 18.34 -4.87 -0.48
CA ALA A 155 18.16 -4.73 -1.92
C ALA A 155 16.91 -5.49 -2.41
N LYS A 156 16.68 -6.71 -1.92
CA LYS A 156 15.48 -7.51 -2.21
C LYS A 156 14.22 -6.78 -1.79
N GLN A 157 14.15 -6.29 -0.55
CA GLN A 157 12.98 -5.56 -0.06
C GLN A 157 12.75 -4.25 -0.83
N ALA A 158 13.82 -3.55 -1.22
CA ALA A 158 13.71 -2.36 -2.08
C ALA A 158 13.14 -2.71 -3.47
N ARG A 159 13.56 -3.82 -4.08
CA ARG A 159 13.00 -4.31 -5.36
C ARG A 159 11.52 -4.70 -5.24
N LEU A 160 11.13 -5.39 -4.16
CA LEU A 160 9.72 -5.70 -3.90
C LEU A 160 8.86 -4.43 -3.75
N LEU A 161 9.39 -3.38 -3.11
CA LEU A 161 8.71 -2.09 -3.06
C LEU A 161 8.62 -1.42 -4.44
N GLN A 162 9.65 -1.54 -5.29
CA GLN A 162 9.57 -1.07 -6.67
C GLN A 162 8.51 -1.82 -7.48
N ALA A 163 8.38 -3.14 -7.30
CA ALA A 163 7.31 -3.92 -7.92
C ALA A 163 5.91 -3.40 -7.51
N SER A 164 5.71 -3.10 -6.22
CA SER A 164 4.47 -2.43 -5.77
C SER A 164 4.25 -1.07 -6.44
N ARG A 165 5.32 -0.28 -6.66
CA ARG A 165 5.23 1.02 -7.35
C ARG A 165 4.86 0.86 -8.83
N VAL A 166 5.40 -0.14 -9.51
CA VAL A 166 5.06 -0.48 -10.89
C VAL A 166 3.59 -0.85 -10.95
N GLY A 167 3.11 -1.72 -10.05
CA GLY A 167 1.69 -2.06 -9.98
C GLY A 167 0.78 -0.85 -9.73
N TYR A 168 1.19 0.08 -8.86
CA TYR A 168 0.44 1.33 -8.67
C TYR A 168 0.35 2.17 -9.96
N ARG A 169 1.45 2.29 -10.72
CA ARG A 169 1.50 3.08 -11.96
C ARG A 169 0.81 2.40 -13.14
N GLY A 170 0.86 1.07 -13.20
CA GLY A 170 0.28 0.25 -14.26
C GLY A 170 -1.22 0.02 -14.11
N ARG A 171 -1.84 0.46 -13.01
CA ARG A 171 -3.26 0.21 -12.75
C ARG A 171 -4.18 0.64 -13.88
N ASP A 172 -3.95 1.83 -14.41
CA ASP A 172 -4.84 2.38 -15.43
C ASP A 172 -4.59 1.74 -16.80
N SER A 173 -3.43 1.10 -17.02
CA SER A 173 -3.14 0.38 -18.27
C SER A 173 -3.74 -1.03 -18.31
N LEU A 174 -4.31 -1.53 -17.20
CA LEU A 174 -5.02 -2.81 -17.17
C LEU A 174 -6.41 -2.75 -17.80
N TYR A 175 -7.01 -1.57 -17.85
CA TYR A 175 -8.37 -1.41 -18.32
C TYR A 175 -8.40 -1.22 -19.85
N GLU A 176 -9.46 -1.71 -20.46
CA GLU A 176 -9.85 -1.41 -21.82
C GLU A 176 -11.32 -1.01 -21.87
N THR A 177 -11.67 -0.24 -22.88
CA THR A 177 -13.06 -0.01 -23.25
C THR A 177 -13.53 -1.11 -24.19
N TYR A 178 -14.78 -1.53 -24.07
CA TYR A 178 -15.35 -2.60 -24.88
C TYR A 178 -16.83 -2.35 -25.22
N HIS A 179 -17.33 -3.07 -26.23
CA HIS A 179 -18.75 -3.14 -26.58
C HIS A 179 -19.31 -4.45 -26.02
N PRO A 180 -20.20 -4.42 -25.00
CA PRO A 180 -20.76 -5.62 -24.41
C PRO A 180 -21.66 -6.35 -25.42
N ASP A 181 -21.55 -7.68 -25.45
CA ASP A 181 -22.38 -8.55 -26.30
C ASP A 181 -23.64 -9.08 -25.57
N GLY A 182 -23.91 -8.55 -24.37
CA GLY A 182 -25.02 -8.98 -23.51
C GLY A 182 -24.64 -10.07 -22.49
N THR A 183 -23.42 -10.61 -22.54
CA THR A 183 -22.90 -11.51 -21.50
C THR A 183 -22.11 -10.75 -20.43
N SER A 184 -21.93 -11.32 -19.24
CA SER A 184 -21.27 -10.62 -18.12
C SER A 184 -19.76 -10.41 -18.32
N GLU A 185 -19.13 -11.24 -19.17
CA GLU A 185 -17.68 -11.22 -19.41
C GLU A 185 -17.29 -11.06 -20.88
N GLY A 186 -18.25 -11.19 -21.80
CA GLY A 186 -18.03 -11.10 -23.25
C GLY A 186 -18.12 -9.67 -23.80
N GLY A 187 -18.05 -9.59 -25.12
CA GLY A 187 -17.95 -8.34 -25.86
C GLY A 187 -16.56 -8.08 -26.44
N GLU A 188 -16.54 -7.31 -27.53
CA GLU A 188 -15.33 -7.01 -28.30
C GLU A 188 -14.66 -5.72 -27.80
N PRO A 189 -13.32 -5.66 -27.76
CA PRO A 189 -12.62 -4.44 -27.43
C PRO A 189 -12.91 -3.37 -28.49
N VAL A 190 -12.97 -2.11 -28.06
CA VAL A 190 -13.12 -0.99 -28.99
C VAL A 190 -11.94 -0.96 -29.96
N GLU A 191 -12.22 -0.78 -31.24
CA GLU A 191 -11.20 -0.75 -32.29
C GLU A 191 -10.05 0.21 -31.96
N PRO A 192 -8.80 -0.21 -32.18
CA PRO A 192 -7.65 0.65 -32.00
C PRO A 192 -7.73 1.90 -32.89
N ILE A 193 -7.35 3.05 -32.34
CA ILE A 193 -7.15 4.28 -33.09
C ILE A 193 -5.94 4.09 -33.98
N HIS A 194 -6.15 4.30 -35.28
CA HIS A 194 -5.11 4.22 -36.29
C HIS A 194 -3.93 5.14 -35.93
N ASP A 195 -2.71 4.70 -36.26
CA ASP A 195 -1.45 5.43 -36.03
C ASP A 195 -1.01 5.57 -34.56
N LEU A 196 -1.75 4.99 -33.62
CA LEU A 196 -1.32 4.81 -32.23
C LEU A 196 -0.84 3.38 -31.98
N SER A 197 0.17 3.22 -31.11
CA SER A 197 0.49 1.90 -30.57
C SER A 197 -0.70 1.33 -29.81
N LEU A 198 -0.79 0.00 -29.68
CA LEU A 198 -1.91 -0.66 -29.00
C LEU A 198 -2.16 -0.10 -27.58
N GLU A 199 -1.10 0.18 -26.83
CA GLU A 199 -1.20 0.75 -25.48
C GLU A 199 -1.71 2.20 -25.50
N MET A 200 -1.19 3.02 -26.41
CA MET A 200 -1.61 4.43 -26.55
C MET A 200 -3.05 4.54 -27.04
N SER A 201 -3.42 3.68 -27.98
CA SER A 201 -4.79 3.55 -28.46
C SER A 201 -5.74 3.17 -27.32
N ARG A 202 -5.39 2.17 -26.51
CA ARG A 202 -6.23 1.72 -25.39
C ARG A 202 -6.43 2.85 -24.36
N ARG A 203 -5.36 3.59 -24.03
CA ARG A 203 -5.45 4.79 -23.19
C ARG A 203 -6.31 5.88 -23.81
N ALA A 204 -6.15 6.15 -25.10
CA ALA A 204 -6.93 7.16 -25.80
C ALA A 204 -8.42 6.79 -25.86
N ASN A 205 -8.75 5.52 -26.14
CA ASN A 205 -10.13 5.03 -26.12
C ASN A 205 -10.78 5.21 -24.73
N LEU A 206 -10.05 4.91 -23.64
CA LEU A 206 -10.50 5.17 -22.26
C LEU A 206 -10.75 6.66 -21.99
N LEU A 207 -9.81 7.53 -22.38
CA LEU A 207 -9.90 8.98 -22.16
C LEU A 207 -11.03 9.62 -22.96
N LEU A 208 -11.27 9.13 -24.17
CA LEU A 208 -12.32 9.61 -25.07
C LEU A 208 -13.68 8.98 -24.76
N GLY A 209 -13.75 8.03 -23.81
CA GLY A 209 -14.99 7.31 -23.50
C GLY A 209 -15.55 6.55 -24.70
N ARG A 210 -14.70 6.06 -25.60
CA ARG A 210 -15.14 5.22 -26.73
C ARG A 210 -15.53 3.85 -26.17
N GLY A 211 -16.68 3.30 -26.53
CA GLY A 211 -17.20 2.04 -26.00
C GLY A 211 -18.30 2.23 -24.96
N GLU A 212 -18.96 1.15 -24.59
CA GLU A 212 -20.13 1.15 -23.71
C GLU A 212 -19.83 0.61 -22.31
N GLY A 213 -18.64 0.01 -22.13
CA GLY A 213 -18.16 -0.47 -20.85
C GLY A 213 -16.65 -0.35 -20.70
N ILE A 214 -16.18 -0.47 -19.45
CA ILE A 214 -14.76 -0.54 -19.08
C ILE A 214 -14.54 -1.86 -18.35
N ARG A 215 -13.57 -2.67 -18.80
CA ARG A 215 -13.21 -3.95 -18.16
C ARG A 215 -11.71 -4.16 -18.10
N ILE A 216 -11.30 -5.19 -17.39
CA ILE A 216 -9.96 -5.79 -17.52
C ILE A 216 -10.07 -6.88 -18.59
N PRO A 217 -9.17 -6.93 -19.59
CA PRO A 217 -9.21 -7.98 -20.61
C PRO A 217 -9.12 -9.37 -19.96
N PRO A 218 -9.92 -10.37 -20.38
CA PRO A 218 -9.86 -11.72 -19.81
C PRO A 218 -8.45 -12.32 -19.80
N ALA A 219 -7.70 -12.13 -20.89
CA ALA A 219 -6.30 -12.57 -21.02
C ALA A 219 -5.32 -11.91 -20.02
N ARG A 220 -5.73 -10.84 -19.32
CA ARG A 220 -4.92 -10.10 -18.36
C ARG A 220 -5.44 -10.21 -16.93
N MET A 221 -6.38 -11.11 -16.66
CA MET A 221 -6.93 -11.32 -15.31
C MET A 221 -5.87 -11.79 -14.29
N GLU A 222 -4.91 -12.61 -14.71
CA GLU A 222 -3.80 -13.03 -13.86
C GLU A 222 -2.84 -11.88 -13.56
N GLU A 223 -2.47 -11.10 -14.60
CA GLU A 223 -1.67 -9.88 -14.45
C GLU A 223 -2.36 -8.89 -13.50
N ALA A 224 -3.68 -8.70 -13.64
CA ALA A 224 -4.46 -7.85 -12.77
C ALA A 224 -4.48 -8.34 -11.32
N SER A 225 -4.60 -9.64 -11.11
CA SER A 225 -4.57 -10.26 -9.77
C SER A 225 -3.20 -10.09 -9.11
N GLN A 226 -2.12 -10.32 -9.85
CA GLN A 226 -0.75 -10.11 -9.36
C GLN A 226 -0.50 -8.63 -9.05
N MET A 227 -0.92 -7.72 -9.94
CA MET A 227 -0.76 -6.29 -9.75
C MET A 227 -1.57 -5.77 -8.55
N HIS A 228 -2.78 -6.30 -8.35
CA HIS A 228 -3.61 -6.02 -7.17
C HIS A 228 -2.92 -6.49 -5.89
N THR A 229 -2.36 -7.71 -5.90
CA THR A 229 -1.59 -8.26 -4.79
C THR A 229 -0.39 -7.38 -4.47
N ASP A 230 0.41 -7.00 -5.48
CA ASP A 230 1.57 -6.13 -5.34
C ASP A 230 1.21 -4.73 -4.81
N TYR A 231 0.07 -4.22 -5.24
CA TYR A 231 -0.47 -2.93 -4.81
C TYR A 231 -0.80 -2.93 -3.32
N PHE A 232 -1.50 -3.95 -2.82
CA PHE A 232 -1.86 -4.03 -1.39
C PHE A 232 -0.69 -4.47 -0.50
N ALA A 233 0.28 -5.20 -1.04
CA ALA A 233 1.47 -5.65 -0.32
C ALA A 233 2.42 -4.52 0.08
N VAL A 234 2.27 -3.29 -0.46
CA VAL A 234 3.17 -2.16 -0.19
C VAL A 234 3.34 -1.87 1.31
N TRP A 235 2.28 -2.03 2.10
CA TRP A 235 2.29 -1.77 3.54
C TRP A 235 3.16 -2.78 4.30
N GLU A 236 3.00 -4.07 3.99
CA GLU A 236 3.81 -5.13 4.55
C GLU A 236 5.27 -5.02 4.11
N ARG A 237 5.50 -4.83 2.81
CA ARG A 237 6.84 -4.65 2.22
C ARG A 237 7.55 -3.44 2.83
N SER A 238 6.84 -2.37 3.19
CA SER A 238 7.43 -1.21 3.86
C SER A 238 7.98 -1.53 5.24
N ARG A 239 7.28 -2.38 6.01
CA ARG A 239 7.74 -2.85 7.32
C ARG A 239 8.91 -3.82 7.18
N ALA A 240 8.85 -4.75 6.23
CA ALA A 240 9.93 -5.69 5.94
C ALA A 240 11.21 -4.96 5.52
N TYR A 241 11.11 -3.98 4.62
CA TYR A 241 12.23 -3.12 4.25
C TYR A 241 12.82 -2.37 5.45
N ALA A 242 11.98 -1.75 6.29
CA ALA A 242 12.47 -1.05 7.47
C ALA A 242 13.17 -1.97 8.48
N ALA A 243 12.67 -3.20 8.65
CA ALA A 243 13.32 -4.22 9.46
C ALA A 243 14.69 -4.63 8.89
N ALA A 244 14.78 -4.87 7.57
CA ALA A 244 16.04 -5.19 6.91
C ALA A 244 17.07 -4.06 7.07
N VAL A 245 16.64 -2.80 6.86
CA VAL A 245 17.50 -1.62 7.07
C VAL A 245 17.94 -1.51 8.53
N LEU A 246 17.04 -1.76 9.49
CA LEU A 246 17.38 -1.72 10.91
C LEU A 246 18.45 -2.76 11.25
N THR A 247 18.31 -3.99 10.77
CA THR A 247 19.29 -5.06 10.96
C THR A 247 20.64 -4.70 10.35
N LEU A 248 20.67 -4.22 9.11
CA LEU A 248 21.89 -3.76 8.46
C LEU A 248 22.55 -2.62 9.25
N LEU A 249 21.80 -1.61 9.67
CA LEU A 249 22.35 -0.48 10.40
C LEU A 249 22.93 -0.88 11.77
N ARG A 250 22.31 -1.84 12.47
CA ARG A 250 22.83 -2.40 13.73
C ARG A 250 24.10 -3.20 13.55
N ALA A 251 24.20 -3.98 12.47
CA ALA A 251 25.41 -4.73 12.15
C ALA A 251 26.59 -3.82 11.75
N ARG A 252 26.30 -2.57 11.37
CA ARG A 252 27.29 -1.60 10.88
C ARG A 252 27.49 -0.41 11.82
N SER A 253 26.91 -0.42 13.03
CA SER A 253 26.92 0.71 13.98
C SER A 253 28.05 0.68 14.98
#